data_AF-A0A2R6D0P9-F1
#
_entry.id   AF-A0A2R6D0P9-F1
#
_cell.length_a   1.000
_cell.length_b   1.000
_cell.length_c   1.000
_cell.angle_alpha   90.00
_cell.angle_beta   90.00
_cell.angle_gamma   90.00
#
_symmetry.space_group_name_H-M   'P 1'
#
loop_
_entity.id
_entity.type
_entity.pdbx_description
1 polymer ?
#
loop_
_entity_poly.entity_id
_entity_poly.type
_entity_poly.pdbx_seq_one_letter_code
_entity_poly.pdbx_strand_id
1 'polypeptide(L)'
;MDCPSCGAAMVAFDVPLEYREHVPDAAAQAALCPACLALASAETAATEPRFDRISDAFPTGEAAVPLAIAVGLLDSLALHRAALEELFVAVERAGVDPLLVLDRLHAQGGVEPDFDIDRRRHQLEQLLD
;
A
#
# COMPACT_ATOMS: atom_id res chain seq x y z
N MET A 1 3.25 -14.44 8.31
CA MET A 1 1.79 -14.44 8.51
C MET A 1 1.11 -14.58 7.16
N ASP A 2 -0.05 -15.21 7.13
CA ASP A 2 -0.82 -15.43 5.91
C ASP A 2 -1.99 -14.45 5.82
N CYS A 3 -2.34 -14.06 4.60
CA CYS A 3 -3.39 -13.09 4.35
C CYS A 3 -4.75 -13.67 4.76
N PRO A 4 -5.57 -12.97 5.57
CA PRO A 4 -6.88 -13.45 5.97
C PRO A 4 -7.87 -13.54 4.80
N SER A 5 -7.64 -12.78 3.72
CA SER A 5 -8.54 -12.74 2.55
C SER A 5 -8.24 -13.84 1.53
N CYS A 6 -6.97 -14.13 1.23
CA CYS A 6 -6.59 -15.07 0.16
C CYS A 6 -5.59 -16.16 0.59
N GLY A 7 -5.11 -16.15 1.83
CA GLY A 7 -4.15 -17.14 2.35
C GLY A 7 -2.70 -16.99 1.87
N ALA A 8 -2.38 -16.00 1.03
CA ALA A 8 -1.02 -15.77 0.56
C ALA A 8 -0.10 -15.22 1.67
N ALA A 9 1.18 -15.58 1.64
CA ALA A 9 2.17 -15.08 2.61
C ALA A 9 2.40 -13.57 2.43
N MET A 10 2.07 -12.79 3.48
CA MET A 10 2.10 -11.32 3.44
C MET A 10 3.53 -10.75 3.56
N VAL A 11 3.67 -9.47 3.18
CA VAL A 11 4.89 -8.68 3.40
C VAL A 11 4.66 -7.79 4.62
N ALA A 12 5.29 -8.13 5.75
CA ALA A 12 5.19 -7.37 6.99
C ALA A 12 6.30 -6.32 7.13
N PHE A 13 5.96 -5.13 7.62
CA PHE A 13 6.83 -3.97 7.75
C PHE A 13 6.51 -3.16 9.02
N ASP A 14 7.51 -2.44 9.53
CA ASP A 14 7.33 -1.49 10.62
C ASP A 14 6.64 -0.21 10.11
N VAL A 15 5.70 0.30 10.90
CA VAL A 15 4.92 1.50 10.59
C VAL A 15 5.47 2.69 11.39
N PRO A 16 6.02 3.71 10.70
CA PRO A 16 6.39 4.98 11.32
C PRO A 16 5.24 5.57 12.12
N LEU A 17 5.56 6.24 13.23
CA LEU A 17 4.55 6.73 14.20
C LEU A 17 3.47 7.59 13.54
N GLU A 18 3.87 8.44 12.58
CA GLU A 18 3.00 9.33 11.81
C GLU A 18 1.97 8.61 10.93
N TYR A 19 2.23 7.37 10.50
CA TYR A 19 1.29 6.61 9.65
C TYR A 19 0.46 5.58 10.43
N ARG A 20 0.65 5.46 11.75
CA ARG A 20 -0.04 4.43 12.53
C ARG A 20 -1.54 4.62 12.53
N GLU A 21 -2.04 5.85 12.54
CA GLU A 21 -3.49 6.09 12.50
C GLU A 21 -4.15 5.60 11.20
N HIS A 22 -3.37 5.40 10.14
CA HIS A 22 -3.83 4.94 8.83
C HIS A 22 -3.80 3.42 8.66
N VAL A 23 -3.25 2.67 9.63
CA VAL A 23 -3.21 1.20 9.59
C VAL A 23 -4.20 0.57 10.57
N PRO A 24 -4.66 -0.68 10.32
CA PRO A 24 -5.54 -1.39 11.23
C PRO A 24 -5.01 -1.42 12.67
N ASP A 25 -5.91 -1.19 13.63
CA ASP A 25 -5.64 -1.18 15.07
C ASP A 25 -4.59 -0.16 15.53
N ALA A 26 -4.23 0.81 14.68
CA ALA A 26 -3.11 1.72 14.88
C ALA A 26 -1.79 1.00 15.24
N ALA A 27 -1.60 -0.19 14.67
CA ALA A 27 -0.51 -1.08 15.01
C ALA A 27 0.87 -0.51 14.62
N ALA A 28 1.90 -0.87 15.39
CA ALA A 28 3.28 -0.52 15.08
C ALA A 28 3.85 -1.33 13.90
N GLN A 29 3.23 -2.46 13.57
CA GLN A 29 3.56 -3.30 12.43
C GLN A 29 2.31 -3.57 11.61
N ALA A 30 2.45 -3.54 10.30
CA ALA A 30 1.39 -3.88 9.36
C ALA A 30 1.95 -4.85 8.31
N ALA A 31 1.05 -5.49 7.58
CA ALA A 31 1.40 -6.35 6.47
C ALA A 31 0.49 -6.08 5.28
N LEU A 32 1.10 -6.04 4.09
CA LEU A 32 0.40 -5.93 2.82
C LEU A 32 0.46 -7.27 2.08
N CYS A 33 -0.67 -7.73 1.59
CA CYS A 33 -0.73 -8.93 0.79
C CYS A 33 -0.21 -8.67 -0.63
N PRO A 34 0.81 -9.41 -1.13
CA PRO A 34 1.31 -9.24 -2.49
C PRO A 34 0.35 -9.79 -3.55
N ALA A 35 -0.69 -10.55 -3.17
CA ALA A 35 -1.67 -11.10 -4.11
C ALA A 35 -2.91 -10.21 -4.23
N CYS A 36 -3.62 -9.95 -3.13
CA CYS A 36 -4.88 -9.21 -3.17
C CYS A 36 -4.80 -7.77 -2.64
N LEU A 37 -3.60 -7.27 -2.31
CA LEU A 37 -3.37 -5.93 -1.78
C LEU A 37 -4.10 -5.59 -0.47
N ALA A 38 -4.64 -6.61 0.23
CA ALA A 38 -5.24 -6.40 1.54
C ALA A 38 -4.19 -6.01 2.59
N LEU A 39 -4.51 -4.99 3.38
CA LEU A 39 -3.70 -4.51 4.50
C LEU A 39 -4.24 -5.09 5.82
N ALA A 40 -3.33 -5.57 6.68
CA ALA A 40 -3.67 -6.09 8.00
C ALA A 40 -2.66 -5.62 9.05
N SER A 41 -3.06 -5.60 10.32
CA SER A 41 -2.12 -5.46 11.44
C SER A 41 -1.24 -6.71 11.55
N ALA A 42 0.00 -6.53 11.98
CA ALA A 42 0.97 -7.61 12.17
C ALA A 42 1.54 -7.57 13.58
N GLU A 43 1.94 -8.72 14.10
CA GLU A 43 2.62 -8.81 15.41
C GLU A 43 4.12 -8.56 15.31
N THR A 44 4.70 -8.89 14.16
CA THR A 44 6.14 -8.77 13.89
C THR A 44 6.37 -8.33 12.45
N ALA A 45 7.43 -7.56 12.25
CA ALA A 45 7.90 -7.14 10.95
C ALA A 45 9.31 -7.69 10.70
N ALA A 46 9.64 -7.91 9.42
CA ALA A 46 11.01 -8.18 9.04
C ALA A 46 11.82 -6.88 9.12
N THR A 47 13.08 -6.95 9.57
CA THR A 47 14.00 -5.80 9.55
C THR A 47 14.17 -5.24 8.14
N GLU A 48 14.10 -6.09 7.13
CA GLU A 48 14.12 -5.71 5.72
C GLU A 48 12.88 -6.31 5.02
N PRO A 49 11.78 -5.55 4.91
CA PRO A 49 10.56 -6.00 4.26
C PRO A 49 10.79 -6.25 2.76
N ARG A 50 10.26 -7.37 2.27
CA ARG A 50 10.38 -7.80 0.87
C ARG A 50 9.29 -7.21 -0.02
N PHE A 51 9.29 -5.90 -0.21
CA PHE A 51 8.31 -5.19 -1.05
C PHE A 51 8.37 -5.61 -2.54
N ASP A 52 9.51 -6.12 -2.99
CA ASP A 52 9.70 -6.74 -4.31
C ASP A 52 8.71 -7.89 -4.57
N ARG A 53 8.19 -8.54 -3.52
CA ARG A 53 7.18 -9.60 -3.65
C ARG A 53 5.83 -9.08 -4.15
N ILE A 54 5.54 -7.78 -4.00
CA ILE A 54 4.30 -7.16 -4.49
C ILE A 54 4.48 -6.78 -5.96
N SER A 55 5.61 -6.16 -6.29
CA SER A 55 5.98 -5.77 -7.65
C SER A 55 7.44 -5.36 -7.71
N ASP A 56 8.10 -5.63 -8.83
CA ASP A 56 9.42 -5.07 -9.13
C ASP A 56 9.38 -3.53 -9.26
N ALA A 57 8.21 -2.95 -9.49
CA ALA A 57 8.00 -1.50 -9.53
C ALA A 57 7.80 -0.89 -8.14
N PHE A 58 7.64 -1.70 -7.09
CA PHE A 58 7.44 -1.19 -5.74
C PHE A 58 8.72 -0.51 -5.25
N PRO A 59 8.64 0.72 -4.69
CA PRO A 59 9.82 1.42 -4.22
C PRO A 59 10.42 0.77 -2.98
N THR A 60 11.67 1.11 -2.72
CA THR A 60 12.40 0.80 -1.49
C THR A 60 12.66 2.08 -0.69
N GLY A 61 13.05 1.95 0.57
CA GLY A 61 13.40 3.10 1.41
C GLY A 61 12.17 3.86 1.91
N GLU A 62 12.28 5.19 2.03
CA GLU A 62 11.30 6.06 2.70
C GLU A 62 9.91 6.05 2.03
N ALA A 63 9.85 5.86 0.72
CA ALA A 63 8.60 5.79 -0.04
C ALA A 63 7.83 4.45 0.15
N ALA A 64 8.51 3.39 0.60
CA ALA A 64 7.96 2.03 0.55
C ALA A 64 6.79 1.83 1.51
N VAL A 65 6.95 2.24 2.76
CA VAL A 65 5.91 2.10 3.79
C VAL A 65 4.67 2.96 3.51
N PRO A 66 4.78 4.28 3.27
CA PRO A 66 3.59 5.07 2.99
C PRO A 66 2.86 4.60 1.73
N LEU A 67 3.57 4.16 0.69
CA LEU A 67 2.92 3.59 -0.49
C LEU A 67 2.20 2.27 -0.18
N ALA A 68 2.80 1.38 0.60
CA ALA A 68 2.18 0.12 0.99
C ALA A 68 0.89 0.32 1.79
N ILE A 69 0.89 1.28 2.70
CA ILE A 69 -0.31 1.67 3.44
C ILE A 69 -1.35 2.22 2.47
N ALA A 70 -0.96 3.16 1.61
CA ALA A 70 -1.88 3.81 0.67
C ALA A 70 -2.54 2.81 -0.28
N VAL A 71 -1.77 1.86 -0.84
CA VAL A 71 -2.27 0.75 -1.67
C VAL A 71 -3.32 -0.07 -0.93
N GLY A 72 -3.09 -0.33 0.36
CA GLY A 72 -4.02 -1.05 1.23
C GLY A 72 -5.35 -0.34 1.50
N LEU A 73 -5.40 0.99 1.33
CA LEU A 73 -6.58 1.82 1.55
C LEU A 73 -7.36 2.13 0.26
N LEU A 74 -6.92 1.59 -0.88
CA LEU A 74 -7.58 1.77 -2.19
C LEU A 74 -8.89 0.99 -2.32
N ASP A 75 -9.17 0.07 -1.41
CA ASP A 75 -10.45 -0.63 -1.34
C ASP A 75 -11.62 0.38 -1.17
N SER A 76 -11.39 1.46 -0.40
CA SER A 76 -12.39 2.47 -0.10
C SER A 76 -11.85 3.91 -0.07
N LEU A 77 -11.69 4.53 -1.25
CA LEU A 77 -11.30 5.95 -1.36
C LEU A 77 -12.16 6.92 -0.55
N ALA A 78 -13.46 6.65 -0.45
CA ALA A 78 -14.39 7.53 0.25
C ALA A 78 -14.11 7.59 1.76
N LEU A 79 -13.68 6.47 2.35
CA LEU A 79 -13.33 6.39 3.77
C LEU A 79 -11.93 6.94 4.03
N HIS A 80 -11.02 6.78 3.06
CA HIS A 80 -9.59 7.00 3.28
C HIS A 80 -9.02 8.21 2.52
N ARG A 81 -9.87 9.11 2.00
CA ARG A 81 -9.45 10.26 1.18
C ARG A 81 -8.29 11.06 1.80
N ALA A 82 -8.47 11.56 3.02
CA ALA A 82 -7.46 12.39 3.68
C ALA A 82 -6.15 11.64 3.93
N ALA A 83 -6.23 10.36 4.33
CA ALA A 83 -5.07 9.50 4.52
C ALA A 83 -4.32 9.28 3.20
N LEU A 84 -5.04 9.00 2.12
CA LEU A 84 -4.47 8.79 0.80
C LEU A 84 -3.74 10.04 0.28
N GLU A 85 -4.31 11.23 0.45
CA GLU A 85 -3.63 12.49 0.11
C GLU A 85 -2.32 12.67 0.87
N GLU A 86 -2.34 12.45 2.19
CA GLU A 86 -1.14 12.58 3.03
C GLU A 86 -0.05 11.58 2.63
N LEU A 87 -0.43 10.31 2.46
CA LEU A 87 0.50 9.24 2.10
C LEU A 87 1.07 9.45 0.70
N PHE A 88 0.28 9.88 -0.27
CA PHE A 88 0.75 10.15 -1.63
C PHE A 88 1.74 11.31 -1.65
N VAL A 89 1.46 12.40 -0.93
CA VAL A 89 2.40 13.51 -0.78
C VAL A 89 3.71 13.06 -0.13
N ALA A 90 3.66 12.15 0.86
CA ALA A 90 4.86 11.60 1.48
C ALA A 90 5.69 10.76 0.48
N VAL A 91 5.03 9.93 -0.33
CA VAL A 91 5.66 9.12 -1.38
C VAL A 91 6.33 10.01 -2.44
N GLU A 92 5.64 11.05 -2.89
CA GLU A 92 6.17 12.03 -3.85
C GLU A 92 7.37 12.80 -3.31
N ARG A 93 7.32 13.24 -2.04
CA ARG A 93 8.44 13.90 -1.37
C ARG A 93 9.67 12.99 -1.24
N ALA A 94 9.45 11.69 -1.12
CA ALA A 94 10.51 10.68 -1.15
C ALA A 94 11.01 10.36 -2.58
N GLY A 95 10.49 11.06 -3.61
CA GLY A 95 10.97 11.01 -4.98
C GLY A 95 10.34 9.92 -5.85
N VAL A 96 9.21 9.36 -5.43
CA VAL A 96 8.48 8.31 -6.16
C VAL A 96 7.12 8.82 -6.58
N ASP A 97 6.73 8.59 -7.83
CA ASP A 97 5.37 8.88 -8.31
C ASP A 97 4.45 7.70 -7.95
N PRO A 98 3.50 7.87 -7.00
CA PRO A 98 2.62 6.79 -6.57
C PRO A 98 1.67 6.33 -7.68
N LEU A 99 1.19 7.24 -8.53
CA LEU A 99 0.27 6.91 -9.62
C LEU A 99 0.97 6.07 -10.70
N LEU A 100 2.24 6.36 -10.99
CA LEU A 100 3.06 5.55 -11.89
C LEU A 100 3.29 4.13 -11.33
N VAL A 101 3.44 3.97 -10.02
CA VAL A 101 3.55 2.63 -9.41
C VAL A 101 2.23 1.88 -9.52
N LEU A 102 1.09 2.53 -9.31
CA LEU A 102 -0.24 1.90 -9.50
C LEU A 102 -0.49 1.49 -10.95
N ASP A 103 -0.11 2.32 -11.91
CA ASP A 103 -0.19 2.00 -13.34
C ASP A 103 0.61 0.73 -13.68
N ARG A 104 1.85 0.64 -13.17
CA ARG A 104 2.70 -0.54 -13.34
C ARG A 104 2.15 -1.78 -12.64
N LEU A 105 1.61 -1.63 -11.42
CA LEU A 105 0.96 -2.71 -10.66
C LEU A 105 -0.22 -3.31 -11.44
N HIS A 106 -1.01 -2.47 -12.09
CA HIS A 106 -2.08 -2.90 -12.97
C HIS A 106 -1.53 -3.61 -14.23
N ALA A 107 -0.57 -2.98 -14.92
CA ALA A 107 -0.03 -3.48 -16.18
C ALA A 107 0.70 -4.84 -16.06
N GLN A 108 1.37 -5.11 -14.94
CA GLN A 108 2.10 -6.37 -14.74
C GLN A 108 1.18 -7.58 -14.49
N GLY A 109 -0.07 -7.37 -14.06
CA GLY A 109 -1.05 -8.45 -13.85
C GLY A 109 -0.70 -9.48 -12.77
N GLY A 110 0.17 -9.15 -11.80
CA GLY A 110 0.62 -10.05 -10.73
C GLY A 110 -0.22 -10.00 -9.45
N VAL A 111 -1.26 -9.18 -9.42
CA VAL A 111 -2.12 -8.92 -8.26
C VAL A 111 -3.59 -9.02 -8.66
N GLU A 112 -4.42 -9.56 -7.77
CA GLU A 112 -5.86 -9.74 -7.93
C GLU A 112 -6.59 -9.15 -6.70
N PRO A 113 -6.62 -7.83 -6.53
CA PRO A 113 -7.42 -7.18 -5.49
C PRO A 113 -8.93 -7.25 -5.78
N ASP A 114 -9.74 -7.08 -4.74
CA ASP A 114 -11.22 -6.99 -4.85
C ASP A 114 -11.71 -5.66 -5.46
N PHE A 115 -10.79 -4.76 -5.84
CA PHE A 115 -11.07 -3.47 -6.44
C PHE A 115 -10.28 -3.29 -7.75
N ASP A 116 -10.79 -2.42 -8.63
CA ASP A 116 -10.14 -2.13 -9.91
C ASP A 116 -9.05 -1.06 -9.71
N ILE A 117 -7.77 -1.47 -9.80
CA ILE A 117 -6.61 -0.60 -9.61
C ILE A 117 -6.63 0.59 -10.59
N ASP A 118 -6.89 0.34 -11.87
CA ASP A 118 -6.84 1.40 -12.88
C ASP A 118 -7.99 2.40 -12.66
N ARG A 119 -9.17 1.92 -12.30
CA ARG A 119 -10.28 2.80 -11.91
C ARG A 119 -9.91 3.65 -10.68
N ARG A 120 -9.28 3.06 -9.66
CA ARG A 120 -8.86 3.78 -8.45
C ARG A 120 -7.79 4.82 -8.74
N ARG A 121 -6.82 4.50 -9.60
CA ARG A 121 -5.78 5.42 -10.08
C ARG A 121 -6.41 6.66 -10.74
N HIS A 122 -7.33 6.48 -11.69
CA HIS A 122 -8.02 7.60 -12.33
C HIS A 122 -8.85 8.44 -11.34
N GLN A 123 -9.48 7.80 -10.36
CA GLN A 123 -10.23 8.53 -9.32
C GLN A 123 -9.32 9.37 -8.41
N LEU A 124 -8.10 8.89 -8.15
CA LEU A 124 -7.09 9.63 -7.39
C LEU A 124 -6.53 10.81 -8.19
N GLU A 125 -6.25 10.63 -9.48
CA GLU A 125 -5.83 11.73 -10.36
C GLU A 125 -6.82 12.91 -10.30
N GLN A 126 -8.11 12.63 -10.44
CA GLN A 126 -9.18 13.65 -10.36
C GLN A 126 -9.35 14.27 -8.97
N LEU A 127 -8.81 13.63 -7.94
CA LEU A 127 -8.97 14.03 -6.54
C LEU A 127 -7.79 14.89 -6.06
N LEU A 128 -6.61 14.70 -6.67
CA LEU A 128 -5.36 15.39 -6.39
C LEU A 128 -5.14 16.61 -7.31
N ASP A 129 -5.83 16.67 -8.45
CA ASP A 129 -5.96 17.88 -9.31
C ASP A 129 -6.80 18.99 -8.66
#